data_AF-A0A2E1BGT8-F1
#
_entry.id   AF-A0A2E1BGT8-F1
#
_cell.length_a   1.000
_cell.length_b   1.000
_cell.length_c   1.000
_cell.angle_alpha   90.00
_cell.angle_beta   90.00
_cell.angle_gamma   90.00
#
_symmetry.space_group_name_H-M   'P 1'
#
loop_
_entity.id
_entity.type
_entity.pdbx_description
1 polymer ?
#
loop_
_entity_poly.entity_id
_entity_poly.type
_entity_poly.pdbx_seq_one_letter_code
_entity_poly.pdbx_strand_id
1 'polypeptide(L)'
;MWGELEILSPKQVEDIIYKISQWAEINPPKLILEGNSIAYATADTICLPIPITRTMLFVAHEMSHVINYNGKNADHHGKYFAGTYLDVVKEFVAENTYYNLKKTFDFYKVKYFK
;
A
#
# COMPACT_ATOMS: atom_id res chain seq x y z
N MET A 1 5.14 -10.41 15.02
CA MET A 1 5.15 -10.96 13.65
C MET A 1 4.27 -10.04 12.82
N TRP A 2 4.77 -9.51 11.71
CA TRP A 2 4.09 -8.49 10.90
C TRP A 2 3.16 -9.16 9.88
N GLY A 3 1.95 -9.53 10.31
CA GLY A 3 0.99 -10.26 9.47
C GLY A 3 1.47 -11.66 9.06
N GLU A 4 0.57 -12.44 8.47
CA GLU A 4 0.93 -13.70 7.82
C GLU A 4 1.52 -13.41 6.44
N LEU A 5 2.61 -14.10 6.09
CA LEU A 5 3.24 -14.05 4.76
C LEU A 5 2.44 -14.92 3.77
N GLU A 6 1.15 -14.61 3.59
CA GLU A 6 0.35 -15.22 2.54
C GLU A 6 0.62 -14.52 1.21
N ILE A 7 1.09 -15.28 0.22
CA ILE A 7 1.22 -14.81 -1.15
C ILE A 7 -0.16 -14.91 -1.81
N LEU A 8 -0.72 -13.77 -2.20
CA LEU A 8 -2.02 -13.66 -2.83
C LEU A 8 -1.95 -14.06 -4.30
N SER A 9 -3.03 -14.68 -4.78
CA SER A 9 -3.25 -14.89 -6.21
C SER A 9 -3.46 -13.57 -6.95
N PRO A 10 -3.21 -13.51 -8.27
CA PRO A 10 -3.53 -12.34 -9.10
C PRO A 10 -4.93 -11.79 -8.87
N LYS A 11 -5.93 -12.69 -8.77
CA LYS A 11 -7.32 -12.29 -8.57
C LYS A 11 -7.56 -11.64 -7.19
N GLN A 12 -6.96 -12.19 -6.14
CA GLN A 12 -7.02 -11.59 -4.80
C GLN A 12 -6.37 -10.20 -4.80
N VAL A 13 -5.23 -10.03 -5.48
CA VAL A 13 -4.55 -8.74 -5.62
C VAL A 13 -5.46 -7.72 -6.32
N GLU A 14 -6.08 -8.08 -7.44
CA GLU A 14 -7.04 -7.22 -8.15
C GLU A 14 -8.22 -6.81 -7.26
N ASP A 15 -8.80 -7.76 -6.54
CA ASP A 15 -9.96 -7.51 -5.67
C ASP A 15 -9.59 -6.57 -4.50
N ILE A 16 -8.38 -6.69 -3.96
CA ILE A 16 -7.87 -5.80 -2.91
C ILE A 16 -7.61 -4.40 -3.47
N ILE A 17 -6.93 -4.29 -4.61
CA ILE A 17 -6.68 -3.00 -5.30
C ILE A 17 -8.01 -2.29 -5.54
N TYR A 18 -9.01 -3.00 -6.06
CA TYR A 18 -10.33 -2.46 -6.30
C TYR A 18 -10.96 -1.92 -5.00
N LYS A 19 -10.98 -2.71 -3.92
CA LYS A 19 -11.55 -2.30 -2.63
C LYS A 19 -10.86 -1.07 -2.03
N ILE A 20 -9.53 -1.03 -2.03
CA ILE A 20 -8.76 0.12 -1.54
C ILE A 20 -9.05 1.37 -2.38
N SER A 21 -9.14 1.20 -3.71
CA SER A 21 -9.44 2.31 -4.63
C SER A 21 -10.83 2.89 -4.39
N GLN A 22 -11.84 2.04 -4.15
CA GLN A 22 -13.19 2.50 -3.81
C GLN A 22 -13.22 3.27 -2.48
N TRP A 23 -12.54 2.75 -1.45
CA TRP A 23 -12.45 3.42 -0.16
C TRP A 23 -11.74 4.77 -0.23
N ALA A 24 -10.70 4.87 -1.06
CA ALA A 24 -9.96 6.11 -1.27
C ALA A 24 -10.60 7.06 -2.30
N GLU A 25 -11.74 6.68 -2.89
CA GLU A 25 -12.43 7.44 -3.95
C GLU A 25 -11.54 7.77 -5.16
N ILE A 26 -10.67 6.82 -5.55
CA ILE A 26 -9.81 6.92 -6.73
C ILE A 26 -10.17 5.87 -7.79
N ASN A 27 -9.78 6.13 -9.04
CA ASN A 27 -9.86 5.11 -10.07
C ASN A 27 -8.88 3.95 -9.75
N PRO A 28 -9.30 2.69 -9.88
CA PRO A 28 -8.39 1.56 -9.68
C PRO A 28 -7.18 1.64 -10.63
N PRO A 29 -5.94 1.55 -10.10
CA PRO A 29 -4.75 1.56 -10.94
C PRO A 29 -4.67 0.27 -11.77
N LYS A 30 -3.98 0.37 -12.91
CA LYS A 30 -3.65 -0.79 -13.74
C LYS A 30 -2.68 -1.71 -12.98
N LEU A 31 -3.02 -2.99 -12.87
CA LEU A 31 -2.14 -4.02 -12.32
C LEU A 31 -1.22 -4.59 -13.41
N ILE A 32 0.09 -4.61 -13.13
CA ILE A 32 1.12 -5.25 -13.96
C ILE A 32 1.79 -6.36 -13.16
N LEU A 33 1.73 -7.61 -13.66
CA LEU A 33 2.28 -8.78 -12.97
C LEU A 33 3.51 -9.39 -13.67
N GLU A 34 3.86 -8.89 -14.86
CA GLU A 34 4.91 -9.44 -15.71
C GLU A 34 5.70 -8.33 -16.42
N GLY A 35 6.83 -8.68 -17.03
CA GLY A 35 7.62 -7.78 -17.89
C GLY A 35 8.52 -6.77 -17.15
N ASN A 36 8.58 -6.84 -15.82
CA ASN A 36 9.41 -5.97 -14.98
C ASN A 36 10.20 -6.80 -13.96
N SER A 37 11.33 -6.26 -13.47
CA SER A 37 12.16 -6.90 -12.44
C SER A 37 11.95 -6.34 -11.04
N ILE A 38 11.19 -5.24 -10.91
CA ILE A 38 11.01 -4.51 -9.64
C ILE A 38 9.53 -4.19 -9.42
N ALA A 39 9.10 -4.19 -8.16
CA ALA A 39 7.80 -3.65 -7.78
C ALA A 39 7.86 -2.12 -7.71
N TYR A 40 6.78 -1.46 -8.13
CA TYR A 40 6.64 -0.01 -8.07
C TYR A 40 5.16 0.40 -8.21
N ALA A 41 4.87 1.65 -7.85
CA ALA A 41 3.59 2.30 -8.08
C ALA A 41 3.74 3.70 -8.69
N THR A 42 2.76 4.10 -9.49
CA THR A 42 2.53 5.46 -9.99
C THR A 42 1.13 5.92 -9.57
N ALA A 43 0.67 7.08 -10.02
CA ALA A 43 -0.72 7.52 -9.75
C ALA A 43 -1.79 6.61 -10.39
N ASP A 44 -1.45 5.81 -11.39
CA ASP A 44 -2.41 5.04 -12.19
C ASP A 44 -1.99 3.58 -12.43
N THR A 45 -0.86 3.15 -11.87
CA THR A 45 -0.27 1.82 -12.11
C THR A 45 0.31 1.26 -10.83
N ILE A 46 0.14 -0.05 -10.65
CA ILE A 46 0.83 -0.85 -9.64
C ILE A 46 1.47 -2.06 -10.32
N CYS A 47 2.78 -2.22 -10.13
CA CYS A 47 3.56 -3.31 -10.70
C CYS A 47 4.05 -4.24 -9.59
N LEU A 48 3.65 -5.51 -9.64
CA LEU A 48 3.99 -6.56 -8.67
C LEU A 48 4.53 -7.81 -9.40
N PRO A 49 5.70 -7.70 -10.07
CA PRO A 49 6.15 -8.74 -10.98
C PRO A 49 6.67 -9.99 -10.26
N ILE A 50 7.12 -9.85 -9.01
CA ILE A 50 7.68 -10.95 -8.22
C ILE A 50 6.59 -11.46 -7.26
N PRO A 51 6.29 -12.77 -7.20
CA PRO A 51 5.22 -13.29 -6.33
C PRO A 51 5.32 -12.85 -4.85
N ILE A 52 6.53 -12.70 -4.31
CA ILE A 52 6.73 -12.28 -2.91
C ILE A 52 6.27 -10.84 -2.62
N THR A 53 6.08 -10.00 -3.66
CA THR A 53 5.53 -8.64 -3.50
C THR A 53 4.00 -8.63 -3.53
N ARG A 54 3.35 -9.79 -3.61
CA ARG A 54 1.88 -9.94 -3.67
C ARG A 54 1.30 -10.35 -2.31
N THR A 55 1.81 -9.77 -1.23
CA THR A 55 1.23 -9.97 0.11
C THR A 55 0.31 -8.81 0.45
N MET A 56 -0.62 -9.01 1.38
CA MET A 56 -1.57 -7.95 1.77
C MET A 56 -0.88 -6.65 2.20
N LEU A 57 0.22 -6.78 2.97
CA LEU A 57 0.99 -5.63 3.44
C LEU A 57 1.72 -4.91 2.30
N PHE A 58 2.22 -5.65 1.32
CA PHE A 58 2.95 -5.08 0.18
C PHE A 58 1.99 -4.41 -0.81
N VAL A 59 0.83 -5.03 -1.08
CA VAL A 59 -0.24 -4.39 -1.86
C VAL A 59 -0.72 -3.11 -1.17
N ALA A 60 -0.91 -3.13 0.15
CA ALA A 60 -1.25 -1.93 0.91
C ALA A 60 -0.18 -0.83 0.82
N HIS A 61 1.11 -1.19 0.84
CA HIS A 61 2.22 -0.26 0.66
C HIS A 61 2.15 0.43 -0.70
N GLU A 62 2.06 -0.34 -1.78
CA GLU A 62 2.02 0.21 -3.14
C GLU A 62 0.72 1.00 -3.40
N MET A 63 -0.43 0.54 -2.89
CA MET A 63 -1.67 1.32 -2.98
C MET A 63 -1.60 2.64 -2.22
N SER A 64 -0.83 2.70 -1.13
CA SER A 64 -0.60 3.96 -0.41
C SER A 64 0.20 4.95 -1.26
N HIS A 65 1.13 4.47 -2.09
CA HIS A 65 1.77 5.30 -3.11
C HIS A 65 0.77 5.80 -4.14
N VAL A 66 -0.08 4.92 -4.69
CA VAL A 66 -1.11 5.31 -5.68
C VAL A 66 -2.00 6.41 -5.13
N ILE A 67 -2.55 6.24 -3.92
CA ILE A 67 -3.41 7.23 -3.27
C ILE A 67 -2.65 8.55 -3.06
N ASN A 68 -1.44 8.48 -2.50
CA ASN A 68 -0.65 9.68 -2.20
C ASN A 68 -0.27 10.46 -3.47
N TYR A 69 0.04 9.76 -4.57
CA TYR A 69 0.34 10.38 -5.86
C TYR A 69 -0.87 11.02 -6.56
N ASN A 70 -2.08 10.62 -6.21
CA ASN A 70 -3.31 11.31 -6.62
C ASN A 70 -3.66 12.50 -5.69
N GLY A 71 -2.91 12.69 -4.61
CA GLY A 71 -3.06 13.81 -3.68
C GLY A 71 -2.33 15.08 -4.11
N LYS A 72 -2.61 16.20 -3.43
CA LYS A 72 -2.02 17.51 -3.76
C LYS A 72 -0.56 17.70 -3.31
N ASN A 73 -0.12 16.94 -2.31
CA ASN A 73 1.19 17.10 -1.67
C ASN A 73 1.99 15.79 -1.69
N ALA A 74 1.93 15.07 -2.81
CA ALA A 74 2.59 13.80 -2.99
C ALA A 74 4.07 13.83 -2.58
N ASP A 75 4.47 12.87 -1.75
CA ASP A 75 5.87 12.57 -1.42
C ASP A 75 6.13 11.07 -1.61
N HIS A 76 7.39 10.67 -1.80
CA HIS A 76 7.66 9.25 -2.06
C HIS A 76 7.44 8.41 -0.79
N HIS A 77 8.26 8.64 0.24
CA HIS A 77 8.12 8.04 1.58
C HIS A 77 8.16 9.13 2.66
N GLY A 78 7.50 10.25 2.39
CA GLY A 78 7.44 11.37 3.32
C GLY A 78 6.24 11.30 4.26
N LYS A 79 5.85 12.45 4.78
CA LYS A 79 4.81 12.59 5.81
C LYS A 79 3.40 12.33 5.28
N TYR A 80 3.15 12.60 4.01
CA TYR A 80 1.84 12.33 3.40
C TYR A 80 1.68 10.85 3.10
N PHE A 81 2.71 10.23 2.49
CA PHE A 81 2.75 8.78 2.30
C PHE A 81 2.60 8.03 3.63
N ALA A 82 3.36 8.43 4.65
CA ALA A 82 3.32 7.76 5.96
C ALA A 82 1.93 7.82 6.61
N GLY A 83 1.21 8.93 6.44
CA GLY A 83 -0.17 9.07 6.91
C GLY A 83 -1.12 8.16 6.16
N THR A 84 -1.10 8.23 4.83
CA THR A 84 -1.88 7.35 3.95
C THR A 84 -1.63 5.87 4.26
N TYR A 85 -0.37 5.48 4.44
CA TYR A 85 -0.02 4.08 4.71
C TYR A 85 -0.56 3.58 6.04
N LEU A 86 -0.54 4.42 7.09
CA LEU A 86 -1.17 4.07 8.37
C LEU A 86 -2.68 3.86 8.22
N ASP A 87 -3.37 4.72 7.48
CA ASP A 87 -4.81 4.62 7.28
C ASP A 87 -5.18 3.38 6.46
N VAL A 88 -4.45 3.09 5.38
CA VAL A 88 -4.67 1.87 4.56
C VAL A 88 -4.39 0.60 5.36
N VAL A 89 -3.31 0.55 6.15
CA VAL A 89 -2.97 -0.62 6.97
C VAL A 89 -4.02 -0.87 8.05
N LYS A 90 -4.53 0.21 8.67
CA LYS A 90 -5.60 0.12 9.67
C LYS A 90 -6.87 -0.46 9.08
N GLU A 91 -7.25 -0.01 7.88
CA GLU A 91 -8.52 -0.39 7.25
C GLU A 91 -8.46 -1.81 6.66
N PHE A 92 -7.36 -2.16 5.98
CA PHE A 92 -7.35 -3.34 5.10
C PHE A 92 -6.45 -4.49 5.56
N VAL A 93 -5.46 -4.25 6.41
CA VAL A 93 -4.48 -5.30 6.76
C VAL A 93 -4.86 -6.00 8.06
N ALA A 94 -4.68 -5.33 9.21
CA ALA A 94 -5.09 -5.82 10.53
C ALA A 94 -4.80 -4.74 11.58
N GLU A 95 -5.64 -4.67 12.61
CA GLU A 95 -5.45 -3.73 13.73
C GLU A 95 -4.10 -3.92 14.44
N ASN A 96 -3.69 -5.17 14.70
CA ASN A 96 -2.38 -5.47 15.28
C ASN A 96 -1.22 -5.00 14.40
N THR A 97 -1.34 -5.13 13.07
CA THR A 97 -0.32 -4.67 12.13
C THR A 97 -0.24 -3.14 12.12
N TYR A 98 -1.38 -2.45 12.18
CA TYR A 98 -1.43 -1.00 12.33
C TYR A 98 -0.73 -0.52 13.61
N TYR A 99 -1.03 -1.10 14.78
CA TYR A 99 -0.39 -0.69 16.02
C TYR A 99 1.11 -0.96 16.03
N ASN A 100 1.54 -2.08 15.45
CA ASN A 100 2.96 -2.36 15.28
C ASN A 100 3.61 -1.30 14.38
N LEU A 101 2.98 -0.97 13.23
CA LEU A 101 3.49 0.01 12.27
C LEU A 101 3.63 1.38 12.92
N LYS A 102 2.56 1.81 13.61
CA LYS A 102 2.54 3.07 14.34
C LYS A 102 3.63 3.10 15.42
N LYS A 103 3.79 2.03 16.21
CA LYS A 103 4.84 1.95 17.23
C LYS A 103 6.24 2.07 16.62
N THR A 104 6.46 1.46 15.45
CA THR A 104 7.72 1.60 14.71
C THR A 104 7.92 3.02 14.21
N PHE A 105 6.89 3.66 13.66
CA PHE A 105 6.93 5.06 13.23
C PHE A 105 7.24 5.99 14.41
N ASP A 106 6.58 5.79 15.55
CA ASP A 106 6.81 6.56 16.79
C ASP A 106 8.26 6.37 17.29
N PHE A 107 8.77 5.13 17.28
CA PHE A 107 10.15 4.82 17.68
C PHE A 107 11.19 5.54 16.80
N TYR A 108 10.98 5.52 15.48
CA TYR A 108 11.85 6.21 14.52
C TYR A 108 11.50 7.70 14.32
N LYS A 109 10.53 8.23 15.08
CA LYS A 109 10.06 9.62 15.01
C LYS A 109 9.62 10.04 13.60
N VAL A 110 9.01 9.13 12.85
CA VAL A 110 8.43 9.39 11.53
C VAL A 110 7.29 10.39 11.69
N LYS A 111 7.36 11.51 10.97
CA LYS A 111 6.25 12.46 10.90
C LYS A 111 5.24 11.95 9.89
N TYR A 112 3.96 11.98 10.23
CA TYR A 112 2.86 11.63 9.33
C TYR A 112 1.72 12.62 9.47
N PHE A 113 1.11 13.00 8.35
CA PHE A 113 -0.02 13.93 8.28
C PHE A 113 -1.26 13.21 7.80
N LYS A 114 -2.43 13.62 8.30
CA LYS A 114 -3.72 13.27 7.72
C LYS A 114 -4.12 14.31 6.68
#